data_AF-A0A7C4N872-F1
#
_entry.id   AF-A0A7C4N872-F1
#
_cell.length_a   1.000
_cell.length_b   1.000
_cell.length_c   1.000
_cell.angle_alpha   90.00
_cell.angle_beta   90.00
_cell.angle_gamma   90.00
#
_symmetry.space_group_name_H-M   'P 1'
#
loop_
_entity.id
_entity.type
_entity.pdbx_description
1 polymer ?
#
loop_
_entity_poly.entity_id
_entity_poly.type
_entity_poly.pdbx_seq_one_letter_code
_entity_poly.pdbx_strand_id
1 'polypeptide(L)'
;VPLATPAVASLAIFQFLWVWNDLLVALVFLGGQNPVMTYQISNMVTSLGSGWHLLTAAAFLSMALPMIIFFALQRYFVRGMLAGSVKG
;
A
#
# COMPACT_ATOMS: atom_id res chain seq x y z
N VAL A 1 7.80 19.39 16.41
CA VAL A 1 8.03 18.37 15.36
C VAL A 1 8.45 16.96 15.85
N PRO A 2 9.22 16.72 16.94
CA PRO A 2 9.59 15.35 17.34
C PRO A 2 8.47 14.50 17.98
N LEU A 3 7.34 15.13 18.37
CA LEU A 3 6.13 14.45 18.85
C LEU A 3 5.14 14.13 17.71
N ALA A 4 5.27 14.79 16.56
CA ALA A 4 4.37 14.60 15.41
C ALA A 4 4.88 13.51 14.45
N THR A 5 6.15 13.11 14.54
CA THR A 5 6.75 12.05 13.73
C THR A 5 5.98 10.72 13.74
N PRO A 6 5.48 10.19 14.87
CA PRO A 6 4.65 8.98 14.83
C PRO A 6 3.27 9.22 14.22
N ALA A 7 2.64 10.37 14.48
CA ALA A 7 1.33 10.69 13.90
C ALA A 7 1.41 10.84 12.37
N VAL A 8 2.45 11.51 11.87
CA VAL A 8 2.71 11.66 10.44
C VAL A 8 3.07 10.32 9.80
N ALA A 9 3.84 9.46 10.49
CA ALA A 9 4.12 8.11 10.00
C ALA A 9 2.85 7.27 9.85
N SER A 10 1.93 7.31 10.82
CA SER A 10 0.63 6.64 10.72
C SER A 10 -0.18 7.14 9.53
N LEU A 11 -0.31 8.48 9.39
CA LEU A 11 -1.02 9.10 8.28
C LEU A 11 -0.40 8.70 6.93
N ALA A 12 0.92 8.68 6.82
CA ALA A 12 1.62 8.28 5.61
C ALA A 12 1.37 6.82 5.25
N ILE A 13 1.33 5.90 6.22
CA ILE A 13 1.02 4.48 5.99
C ILE A 13 -0.41 4.34 5.46
N PHE A 14 -1.39 4.93 6.13
CA PHE A 14 -2.79 4.82 5.71
C PHE A 14 -3.03 5.46 4.35
N GLN A 15 -2.44 6.63 4.09
CA GLN A 15 -2.53 7.30 2.80
C GLN A 15 -1.88 6.47 1.69
N PHE A 16 -0.69 5.90 1.95
CA PHE A 16 -0.01 5.04 0.99
C PHE A 16 -0.82 3.79 0.69
N LEU A 17 -1.33 3.10 1.71
CA LEU A 17 -2.17 1.90 1.54
C LEU A 17 -3.42 2.19 0.71
N TRP A 18 -4.05 3.34 0.95
CA TRP A 18 -5.23 3.74 0.21
C TRP A 18 -4.92 3.95 -1.28
N VAL A 19 -3.94 4.81 -1.59
CA VAL A 19 -3.57 5.12 -2.97
C VAL A 19 -3.00 3.90 -3.71
N TRP A 20 -2.25 3.04 -3.02
CA TRP A 20 -1.68 1.82 -3.60
C TRP A 20 -2.74 0.82 -4.06
N ASN A 21 -3.86 0.73 -3.34
CA ASN A 21 -4.97 -0.18 -3.67
C ASN A 21 -5.99 0.42 -4.65
N ASP A 22 -5.89 1.70 -4.99
CA ASP A 22 -6.90 2.39 -5.79
C ASP A 22 -6.79 2.07 -7.30
N LEU A 23 -7.48 1.01 -7.72
CA LEU A 23 -7.55 0.58 -9.12
C LEU A 23 -8.36 1.56 -9.99
N LEU A 24 -9.39 2.22 -9.44
CA LEU A 24 -10.26 3.10 -10.22
C LEU A 24 -9.52 4.37 -10.65
N VAL A 25 -8.77 4.98 -9.73
CA VAL A 25 -7.93 6.14 -10.05
C VAL A 25 -6.91 5.77 -11.13
N ALA A 26 -6.30 4.60 -11.03
CA ALA A 26 -5.38 4.11 -12.05
C ALA A 26 -6.01 3.96 -13.43
N LEU A 27 -7.21 3.38 -13.51
CA LEU A 27 -7.96 3.21 -14.76
C LEU A 27 -8.36 4.54 -15.38
N VAL A 28 -8.86 5.47 -14.57
CA VAL A 28 -9.39 6.77 -15.02
C VAL A 28 -8.27 7.71 -15.49
N PHE A 29 -7.15 7.77 -14.78
CA PHE A 29 -6.09 8.74 -15.07
C PHE A 29 -5.00 8.23 -16.02
N LEU A 30 -4.64 6.94 -15.97
CA LEU A 30 -3.52 6.42 -16.78
C LEU A 30 -3.98 5.77 -18.09
N GLY A 31 -5.27 5.47 -18.25
CA GLY A 31 -5.87 5.09 -19.53
C GLY A 31 -5.17 3.94 -20.28
N GLY A 32 -4.37 3.12 -19.60
CA GLY A 32 -3.56 2.04 -20.20
C GLY A 32 -2.22 2.43 -20.82
N GLN A 33 -1.84 3.72 -20.86
CA GLN A 33 -0.56 4.17 -21.45
C GLN A 33 0.64 3.97 -20.50
N ASN A 34 0.42 4.05 -19.19
CA ASN A 34 1.40 3.75 -18.14
C ASN A 34 0.76 2.84 -17.08
N PRO A 35 0.65 1.53 -17.31
CA PRO A 35 -0.13 0.66 -16.45
C PRO A 35 0.55 0.46 -15.09
N VAL A 36 -0.16 0.83 -14.01
CA VAL A 36 0.25 0.49 -12.64
C VAL A 36 0.03 -1.00 -12.33
N MET A 37 0.71 -1.51 -11.31
CA MET A 37 0.68 -2.92 -10.91
C MET A 37 -0.75 -3.47 -10.78
N THR A 38 -1.66 -2.73 -10.13
CA THR A 38 -3.07 -3.13 -9.92
C THR A 38 -3.84 -3.29 -11.24
N TYR A 39 -3.55 -2.46 -12.24
CA TYR A 39 -4.12 -2.55 -13.59
C TYR A 39 -3.64 -3.82 -14.31
N GLN A 40 -2.34 -4.10 -14.26
CA GLN A 40 -1.77 -5.31 -14.87
C GLN A 40 -2.32 -6.58 -14.22
N ILE A 41 -2.45 -6.58 -12.89
CA ILE A 41 -3.05 -7.69 -12.14
C ILE A 41 -4.51 -7.91 -12.59
N SER A 42 -5.30 -6.85 -12.71
CA SER A 42 -6.69 -6.95 -13.19
C SER A 42 -6.79 -7.50 -14.62
N ASN A 43 -5.84 -7.16 -15.50
CA ASN A 43 -5.82 -7.64 -16.88
C ASN A 43 -5.33 -9.09 -17.02
N MET A 44 -4.78 -9.71 -15.97
CA MET A 44 -4.36 -11.12 -16.00
C MET A 44 -5.54 -12.10 -15.98
N VAL A 45 -6.73 -11.65 -15.60
CA VAL A 45 -7.95 -12.46 -15.69
C VAL A 45 -8.63 -12.18 -17.03
N THR A 46 -8.74 -13.22 -17.85
CA THR A 46 -9.53 -13.15 -19.07
C THR A 46 -11.01 -13.29 -18.71
N SER A 47 -11.91 -12.65 -19.49
CA SER A 47 -13.37 -12.75 -19.31
C SER A 47 -13.93 -14.18 -19.30
N LEU A 48 -13.14 -15.16 -19.76
CA LEU A 48 -13.45 -16.59 -19.76
C LEU A 48 -13.06 -17.33 -18.47
N GLY A 49 -12.60 -16.61 -17.42
CA GLY A 49 -12.27 -17.18 -16.11
C GLY A 49 -10.89 -17.86 -16.02
N SER A 50 -10.08 -17.77 -17.07
CA SER A 50 -8.68 -18.22 -17.03
C SER A 50 -7.80 -17.17 -16.34
N GLY A 51 -6.84 -17.62 -15.52
CA GLY A 51 -5.85 -16.75 -14.88
C GLY A 51 -6.12 -16.35 -13.41
N TRP A 52 -7.13 -16.94 -12.74
CA TRP A 52 -7.42 -16.66 -11.32
C TRP A 52 -6.23 -16.95 -10.38
N HIS A 53 -5.49 -18.03 -10.64
CA HIS A 53 -4.27 -18.35 -9.88
C HIS A 53 -3.16 -17.31 -10.11
N LEU A 54 -3.12 -16.68 -11.29
CA LEU A 54 -2.18 -15.61 -11.61
C LEU A 54 -2.58 -14.31 -10.93
N LEU A 55 -3.89 -13.98 -10.93
CA LEU A 55 -4.45 -12.84 -10.22
C LEU A 55 -4.10 -12.90 -8.73
N THR A 56 -4.39 -14.01 -8.06
CA THR A 56 -4.17 -14.15 -6.62
C THR A 56 -2.68 -14.17 -6.27
N ALA A 57 -1.84 -14.81 -7.08
CA ALA A 57 -0.39 -14.78 -6.90
C ALA A 57 0.20 -13.37 -7.09
N ALA A 58 -0.27 -12.64 -8.11
CA ALA A 58 0.20 -11.29 -8.39
C ALA A 58 -0.33 -10.27 -7.37
N ALA A 59 -1.57 -10.43 -6.89
CA ALA A 59 -2.11 -9.68 -5.77
C ALA A 59 -1.34 -9.96 -4.48
N PHE A 60 -0.97 -11.21 -4.20
CA PHE A 60 -0.13 -11.55 -3.05
C PHE A 60 1.24 -10.86 -3.12
N LEU A 61 1.89 -10.89 -4.29
CA LEU A 61 3.15 -10.18 -4.52
C LEU A 61 2.99 -8.65 -4.41
N SER A 62 1.86 -8.10 -4.83
CA SER A 62 1.60 -6.65 -4.71
C SER A 62 1.48 -6.20 -3.26
N MET A 63 1.07 -7.09 -2.33
CA MET A 63 1.04 -6.81 -0.89
C MET A 63 2.43 -6.76 -0.26
N ALA A 64 3.46 -7.31 -0.92
CA ALA A 64 4.83 -7.26 -0.40
C ALA A 64 5.35 -5.82 -0.26
N LEU A 65 5.03 -4.91 -1.20
CA LEU A 65 5.50 -3.54 -1.14
C LEU A 65 4.88 -2.74 0.03
N PRO A 66 3.55 -2.76 0.24
CA PRO A 66 2.94 -2.22 1.46
C PRO A 66 3.52 -2.78 2.74
N MET A 67 3.80 -4.08 2.81
CA MET A 67 4.41 -4.70 3.98
C MET A 67 5.81 -4.14 4.25
N ILE A 68 6.66 -4.01 3.23
CA ILE A 68 8.00 -3.43 3.37
C ILE A 68 7.92 -2.00 3.94
N ILE A 69 7.01 -1.18 3.41
CA ILE A 69 6.82 0.20 3.87
C ILE A 69 6.32 0.23 5.31
N PHE A 70 5.37 -0.65 5.65
CA PHE A 70 4.89 -0.80 7.02
C PHE A 70 6.04 -1.14 7.98
N PHE A 71 6.85 -2.15 7.69
CA PHE A 71 8.00 -2.53 8.52
C PHE A 71 9.06 -1.42 8.61
N ALA A 72 9.33 -0.72 7.52
CA ALA A 72 10.26 0.41 7.50
C ALA A 72 9.78 1.57 8.41
N LEU A 73 8.47 1.83 8.43
CA LEU A 73 7.85 2.88 9.22
C LEU A 73 7.54 2.47 10.67
N GLN A 74 7.44 1.16 10.94
CA GLN A 74 7.17 0.60 12.27
C GLN A 74 8.15 1.11 13.33
N ARG A 75 9.43 1.32 12.98
CA ARG A 75 10.44 1.89 13.90
C ARG A 75 10.09 3.29 14.41
N TYR A 76 9.42 4.11 13.59
CA TYR A 76 8.97 5.46 13.97
C TYR A 76 7.73 5.39 14.86
N PHE A 77 6.87 4.40 14.61
CA PHE A 77 5.71 4.11 15.45
C PHE A 77 6.13 3.72 16.87
N VAL A 78 7.09 2.80 17.00
CA VAL A 78 7.62 2.34 18.31
C VAL A 78 8.29 3.49 19.08
N ARG A 79 9.11 4.32 18.41
CA ARG A 79 9.74 5.49 19.04
C ARG A 79 8.72 6.52 19.50
N GLY A 80 7.63 6.71 18.76
CA GLY A 80 6.55 7.61 19.13
C GLY A 80 5.73 7.17 20.34
N MET A 81 5.39 5.88 20.43
CA MET A 81 4.69 5.32 21.58
C MET A 81 5.52 5.46 22.86
N LEU A 82 6.83 5.17 22.78
CA LEU A 82 7.74 5.29 23.92
C LEU A 82 7.88 6.75 24.38
N ALA A 83 8.00 7.71 23.46
CA ALA A 83 8.07 9.14 23.78
C ALA A 83 6.77 9.67 24.42
N GLY A 84 5.61 9.08 24.10
CA GLY A 84 4.34 9.37 24.77
C GLY A 84 4.24 8.78 26.17
N SER A 85 4.84 7.61 26.41
CA SER A 85 4.79 6.90 27.70
C SER A 85 5.66 7.51 28.80
N VAL A 86 6.72 8.26 28.47
CA VAL A 86 7.60 8.88 29.49
C VAL A 86 7.05 10.18 30.07
N LYS A 87 5.90 10.66 29.57
CA LYS A 87 5.19 11.85 30.11
C LYS A 87 3.97 11.50 30.96
N GLY A 88 3.75 10.22 31.25
CA GLY A 88 2.76 9.73 32.22
C GLY A 88 3.37 9.60 33.60
#